data_AF-A0A5B1B4T1-F1
#
_entry.id   AF-A0A5B1B4T1-F1
#
_cell.length_a   1.000
_cell.length_b   1.000
_cell.length_c   1.000
_cell.angle_alpha   90.00
_cell.angle_beta   90.00
_cell.angle_gamma   90.00
#
_symmetry.space_group_name_H-M   'P 1'
#
loop_
_entity.id
_entity.type
_entity.pdbx_description
1 polymer ?
#
loop_
_entity_poly.entity_id
_entity_poly.type
_entity_poly.pdbx_seq_one_letter_code
_entity_poly.pdbx_strand_id
1 'polypeptide(L)'
;MSSFSANKKIMNTIIYKYILFLSGAVVLIVVVIFLYKKNYISKLLLPERFKNYIFLSEGSIESENYEIVKIIDNWKGKAQIDGVVKLRHLFFDDLNKSFLLLTDFKNYTNQEYRIIWKINKRGEVIDSIKTDFWSMPYNSGIFFENDYFMDWINSGNKTKKEYAAIIDGDTISETEFTTFVNNATIIDVDLNHTNKIVQTFLNTDKEWIRIDSRKSYKNIDNDHDQILSNNKLSIYSEGYKKRFIELDNAIKPFHKWKDANSPLYIENFTTVSSQSKPFYDINNHGKSGWNGIGYFRLSHNSEYLHFKASIFNGKSFGYIPNISIYYPSKKNQDLVFINLYKNGYDNRHYKVSGLYMLRKKTFIDTE
;
A
#
# COMPACT_ATOMS: atom_id res chain seq x y z
N MET A 1 30.71 74.65 -1.19
CA MET A 1 30.62 73.56 -0.18
C MET A 1 29.59 72.47 -0.51
N SER A 2 28.63 72.67 -1.43
CA SER A 2 27.60 71.65 -1.77
C SER A 2 28.10 70.46 -2.62
N SER A 3 29.12 70.64 -3.48
CA SER A 3 29.62 69.57 -4.37
C SER A 3 30.40 68.47 -3.65
N PHE A 4 31.07 68.79 -2.54
CA PHE A 4 31.87 67.83 -1.77
C PHE A 4 30.98 66.84 -0.98
N SER A 5 29.83 67.31 -0.52
CA SER A 5 28.82 66.48 0.17
C SER A 5 28.18 65.45 -0.78
N ALA A 6 27.90 65.85 -2.03
CA ALA A 6 27.34 64.96 -3.05
C ALA A 6 28.29 63.82 -3.43
N ASN A 7 29.57 64.12 -3.64
CA ASN A 7 30.59 63.11 -3.97
C ASN A 7 30.81 62.09 -2.84
N LYS A 8 30.78 62.54 -1.57
CA LYS A 8 30.88 61.64 -0.41
C LYS A 8 29.69 60.68 -0.31
N LYS A 9 28.48 61.14 -0.63
CA LYS A 9 27.27 60.31 -0.63
C LYS A 9 27.29 59.26 -1.74
N ILE A 10 27.76 59.63 -2.94
CA ILE A 10 27.92 58.70 -4.07
C ILE A 10 28.97 57.63 -3.74
N MET A 11 30.13 58.03 -3.21
CA MET A 11 31.21 57.12 -2.84
C MET A 11 30.79 56.14 -1.74
N ASN A 12 30.10 56.60 -0.70
CA ASN A 12 29.55 55.74 0.36
C ASN A 12 28.51 54.75 -0.19
N THR A 13 27.70 55.17 -1.16
CA THR A 13 26.71 54.29 -1.80
C THR A 13 27.41 53.19 -2.62
N ILE A 14 28.49 53.51 -3.33
CA ILE A 14 29.29 52.53 -4.09
C ILE A 14 29.95 51.52 -3.14
N ILE A 15 30.59 52.02 -2.07
CA ILE A 15 31.23 51.17 -1.05
C ILE A 15 30.21 50.22 -0.41
N TYR A 16 29.04 50.73 -0.03
CA TYR A 16 27.98 49.92 0.59
C TYR A 16 27.46 48.83 -0.35
N LYS A 17 27.27 49.14 -1.65
CA LYS A 17 26.91 48.14 -2.67
C LYS A 17 27.98 47.06 -2.82
N TYR A 18 29.26 47.44 -2.77
CA TYR A 18 30.37 46.50 -2.88
C TYR A 18 30.45 45.56 -1.67
N ILE A 19 30.26 46.10 -0.46
CA ILE A 19 30.19 45.31 0.79
C ILE A 19 28.99 44.36 0.77
N LEU A 20 27.81 44.80 0.32
CA LEU A 20 26.65 43.93 0.17
C LEU A 20 26.89 42.82 -0.87
N PHE A 21 27.52 43.13 -1.99
CA PHE A 21 27.87 42.14 -3.00
C PHE A 21 28.87 41.10 -2.47
N LEU A 22 29.94 41.54 -1.82
CA LEU A 22 30.94 40.67 -1.21
C LEU A 22 30.34 39.79 -0.11
N SER A 23 29.51 40.35 0.77
CA SER A 23 28.85 39.57 1.82
C SER A 23 27.87 38.54 1.23
N GLY A 24 27.11 38.90 0.19
CA GLY A 24 26.28 37.96 -0.56
C GLY A 24 27.08 36.82 -1.20
N ALA A 25 28.24 37.15 -1.82
CA ALA A 25 29.12 36.15 -2.42
C ALA A 25 29.72 35.19 -1.39
N VAL A 26 30.16 35.69 -0.23
CA VAL A 26 30.69 34.86 0.87
C VAL A 26 29.61 33.92 1.40
N VAL A 27 28.40 34.42 1.64
CA VAL A 27 27.27 33.58 2.09
C VAL A 27 26.97 32.49 1.06
N LEU A 28 26.96 32.83 -0.24
CA LEU A 28 26.73 31.86 -1.31
C LEU A 28 27.81 30.77 -1.32
N ILE A 29 29.10 31.14 -1.22
CA ILE A 29 30.21 30.19 -1.18
C ILE A 29 30.09 29.24 0.01
N VAL A 30 29.80 29.77 1.21
CA VAL A 30 29.61 28.96 2.42
C VAL A 30 28.45 27.98 2.26
N VAL A 31 27.34 28.42 1.68
CA VAL A 31 26.18 27.55 1.40
C VAL A 31 26.54 26.46 0.40
N VAL A 32 27.23 26.80 -0.70
CA VAL A 32 27.66 25.83 -1.72
C VAL A 32 28.61 24.79 -1.12
N ILE A 33 29.61 25.23 -0.34
CA ILE A 33 30.55 24.33 0.34
C ILE A 33 29.78 23.43 1.32
N PHE A 34 28.85 23.97 2.11
CA PHE A 34 28.06 23.18 3.05
C PHE A 34 27.22 22.11 2.34
N LEU A 35 26.53 22.46 1.25
CA LEU A 35 25.72 21.53 0.46
C LEU A 35 26.59 20.47 -0.23
N TYR A 36 27.70 20.88 -0.84
CA TYR A 36 28.64 19.97 -1.51
C TYR A 36 29.28 19.00 -0.51
N LYS A 37 29.80 19.54 0.61
CA LYS A 37 30.44 18.78 1.68
C LYS A 37 29.49 17.73 2.25
N LYS A 38 28.23 18.09 2.53
CA LYS A 38 27.26 17.14 3.12
C LYS A 38 26.92 15.97 2.18
N ASN A 39 26.71 16.23 0.90
CA ASN A 39 26.39 15.18 -0.08
C ASN A 39 27.61 14.31 -0.43
N TYR A 40 28.79 14.91 -0.55
CA TYR A 40 30.01 14.18 -0.91
C TYR A 40 30.58 13.38 0.27
N ILE A 41 30.66 13.98 1.47
CA ILE A 41 31.20 13.31 2.66
C ILE A 41 30.34 12.12 3.07
N SER A 42 29.00 12.22 2.99
CA SER A 42 28.13 11.09 3.37
C SER A 42 28.27 9.86 2.46
N LYS A 43 28.72 10.04 1.21
CA LYS A 43 29.09 8.95 0.31
C LYS A 43 30.52 8.46 0.55
N LEU A 44 31.46 9.39 0.75
CA LEU A 44 32.88 9.07 0.97
C LEU A 44 33.12 8.29 2.27
N LEU A 45 32.39 8.65 3.33
CA LEU A 45 32.47 8.00 4.64
C LEU A 45 31.55 6.79 4.76
N LEU A 46 30.97 6.28 3.66
CA LEU A 46 30.11 5.10 3.72
C LEU A 46 30.96 3.86 4.07
N PRO A 47 30.71 3.20 5.22
CA PRO A 47 31.43 1.99 5.57
C PRO A 47 31.34 0.92 4.47
N GLU A 48 32.44 0.20 4.24
CA GLU A 48 32.56 -0.78 3.14
C GLU A 48 31.42 -1.80 3.13
N ARG A 49 30.99 -2.27 4.31
CA ARG A 49 29.90 -3.23 4.46
C ARG A 49 28.59 -2.83 3.77
N PHE A 50 28.32 -1.53 3.64
CA PHE A 50 27.09 -1.04 3.02
C PHE A 50 27.18 -0.93 1.49
N LYS A 51 28.38 -0.94 0.92
CA LYS A 51 28.56 -0.87 -0.54
C LYS A 51 27.98 -2.09 -1.25
N ASN A 52 28.01 -3.24 -0.58
CA ASN A 52 27.50 -4.52 -1.08
C ASN A 52 25.97 -4.66 -1.00
N TYR A 53 25.27 -3.71 -0.38
CA TYR A 53 23.80 -3.80 -0.28
C TYR A 53 23.22 -3.58 -1.66
N ILE A 54 22.33 -4.48 -2.09
CA ILE A 54 21.63 -4.39 -3.36
C ILE A 54 20.37 -3.52 -3.17
N PHE A 55 20.03 -2.68 -4.15
CA PHE A 55 18.76 -1.98 -4.08
C PHE A 55 17.62 -2.98 -4.18
N LEU A 56 16.59 -2.85 -3.33
CA LEU A 56 15.44 -3.75 -3.37
C LEU A 56 14.79 -3.82 -4.76
N SER A 57 14.87 -2.73 -5.53
CA SER A 57 14.34 -2.64 -6.89
C SER A 57 15.24 -3.18 -8.00
N GLU A 58 16.50 -3.49 -7.72
CA GLU A 58 17.51 -3.90 -8.73
C GLU A 58 17.62 -5.42 -8.90
N GLY A 59 17.20 -6.20 -7.91
CA GLY A 59 17.25 -7.66 -7.98
C GLY A 59 16.79 -8.33 -6.70
N SER A 60 16.90 -9.67 -6.69
CA SER A 60 16.61 -10.48 -5.51
C SER A 60 17.58 -10.16 -4.38
N ILE A 61 17.06 -10.10 -3.15
CA ILE A 61 17.88 -10.00 -1.94
C ILE A 61 17.84 -11.35 -1.26
N GLU A 62 18.99 -11.93 -0.94
CA GLU A 62 19.06 -13.30 -0.48
C GLU A 62 19.76 -13.43 0.86
N SER A 63 19.32 -14.42 1.63
CA SER A 63 20.03 -15.00 2.77
C SER A 63 20.19 -16.51 2.55
N GLU A 64 20.45 -17.28 3.61
CA GLU A 64 20.65 -18.73 3.50
C GLU A 64 19.35 -19.42 3.06
N ASN A 65 18.24 -19.16 3.75
CA ASN A 65 16.98 -19.84 3.50
C ASN A 65 15.91 -18.95 2.86
N TYR A 66 16.13 -17.63 2.77
CA TYR A 66 15.12 -16.69 2.29
C TYR A 66 15.59 -15.85 1.11
N GLU A 67 14.63 -15.41 0.32
CA GLU A 67 14.82 -14.41 -0.73
C GLU A 67 13.70 -13.37 -0.68
N ILE A 68 14.02 -12.12 -1.02
CA ILE A 68 13.05 -11.09 -1.32
C ILE A 68 13.00 -10.92 -2.83
N VAL A 69 11.84 -11.18 -3.41
CA VAL A 69 11.58 -11.04 -4.85
C VAL A 69 10.55 -9.96 -5.11
N LYS A 70 10.69 -9.27 -6.23
CA LYS A 70 9.69 -8.32 -6.70
C LYS A 70 8.54 -9.09 -7.34
N ILE A 71 7.31 -8.85 -6.89
CA ILE A 71 6.12 -9.55 -7.39
C ILE A 71 5.25 -8.67 -8.29
N ILE A 72 5.23 -7.36 -8.03
CA ILE A 72 4.52 -6.38 -8.87
C ILE A 72 5.41 -5.15 -9.06
N ASP A 73 5.72 -4.85 -10.31
CA ASP A 73 6.21 -3.54 -10.71
C ASP A 73 5.11 -2.50 -10.52
N ASN A 74 5.43 -1.32 -9.98
CA ASN A 74 4.53 -0.19 -10.17
C ASN A 74 4.40 0.05 -11.68
N TRP A 75 3.19 -0.14 -12.19
CA TRP A 75 2.85 -0.27 -13.61
C TRP A 75 3.48 0.83 -14.48
N LYS A 76 4.10 0.44 -15.59
CA LYS A 76 4.62 1.34 -16.64
C LYS A 76 3.57 1.51 -17.73
N GLY A 77 2.65 2.45 -17.54
CA GLY A 77 1.74 2.94 -18.60
C GLY A 77 2.33 4.13 -19.35
N LYS A 78 2.02 4.25 -20.65
CA LYS A 78 2.44 5.39 -21.50
C LYS A 78 1.57 6.62 -21.20
N ALA A 79 1.96 7.41 -20.21
CA ALA A 79 1.90 8.87 -20.16
C ALA A 79 2.24 9.35 -18.74
N GLN A 80 2.70 10.58 -18.64
CA GLN A 80 3.25 11.20 -17.44
C GLN A 80 2.28 11.23 -16.24
N ILE A 81 2.52 10.34 -15.25
CA ILE A 81 1.72 10.11 -14.02
C ILE A 81 0.55 9.13 -14.21
N ASP A 82 0.83 7.99 -14.83
CA ASP A 82 -0.05 6.82 -14.73
C ASP A 82 0.17 6.09 -13.39
N GLY A 83 -0.86 6.14 -12.55
CA GLY A 83 -1.18 5.14 -11.53
C GLY A 83 -0.12 4.87 -10.46
N VAL A 84 -0.18 5.61 -9.34
CA VAL A 84 0.30 5.03 -8.09
C VAL A 84 -0.54 3.79 -7.85
N VAL A 85 0.03 2.60 -8.02
CA VAL A 85 -0.53 1.35 -7.49
C VAL A 85 -0.59 1.54 -5.98
N LYS A 86 -1.69 2.10 -5.50
CA LYS A 86 -1.90 2.27 -4.07
C LYS A 86 -2.43 0.94 -3.59
N LEU A 87 -1.54 0.13 -3.04
CA LEU A 87 -1.94 -1.03 -2.25
C LEU A 87 -2.87 -0.51 -1.14
N ARG A 88 -4.12 -0.94 -1.18
CA ARG A 88 -5.12 -0.62 -0.17
C ARG A 88 -5.13 -1.68 0.90
N HIS A 89 -5.35 -2.92 0.48
CA HIS A 89 -5.48 -4.08 1.36
C HIS A 89 -4.76 -5.27 0.78
N LEU A 90 -4.37 -6.15 1.68
CA LEU A 90 -3.77 -7.43 1.37
C LEU A 90 -4.46 -8.46 2.26
N PHE A 91 -5.05 -9.47 1.64
CA PHE A 91 -5.78 -10.53 2.34
C PHE A 91 -5.14 -11.88 2.10
N PHE A 92 -5.20 -12.74 3.10
CA PHE A 92 -4.99 -14.17 2.97
C PHE A 92 -6.33 -14.87 2.82
N ASP A 93 -6.49 -15.63 1.75
CA ASP A 93 -7.64 -16.51 1.51
C ASP A 93 -7.41 -17.85 2.22
N ASP A 94 -8.08 -18.07 3.36
CA ASP A 94 -7.93 -19.30 4.14
C ASP A 94 -8.45 -20.54 3.39
N LEU A 95 -9.33 -20.38 2.40
CA LEU A 95 -9.86 -21.50 1.62
C LEU A 95 -8.88 -21.94 0.53
N ASN A 96 -8.49 -21.02 -0.35
CA ASN A 96 -7.61 -21.34 -1.49
C ASN A 96 -6.12 -21.31 -1.15
N LYS A 97 -5.75 -20.88 0.07
CA LYS A 97 -4.35 -20.67 0.49
C LYS A 97 -3.58 -19.75 -0.47
N SER A 98 -4.26 -18.70 -0.93
CA SER A 98 -3.72 -17.65 -1.81
C SER A 98 -3.79 -16.29 -1.14
N PHE A 99 -3.11 -15.30 -1.71
CA PHE A 99 -3.19 -13.91 -1.30
C PHE A 99 -3.99 -13.10 -2.32
N LEU A 100 -4.76 -12.13 -1.82
CA LEU A 100 -5.47 -11.16 -2.64
C LEU A 100 -4.90 -9.77 -2.36
N LEU A 101 -4.48 -9.08 -3.41
CA LEU A 101 -3.99 -7.70 -3.33
C LEU A 101 -5.01 -6.77 -3.94
N LEU A 102 -5.41 -5.75 -3.18
CA LEU A 102 -6.31 -4.71 -3.67
C LEU A 102 -5.51 -3.48 -4.00
N THR A 103 -5.60 -3.06 -5.25
CA THR A 103 -4.88 -1.88 -5.75
C THR A 103 -5.84 -0.92 -6.42
N ASP A 104 -5.82 0.33 -5.98
CA ASP A 104 -6.64 1.37 -6.59
C ASP A 104 -5.87 2.08 -7.70
N PHE A 105 -6.59 2.36 -8.78
CA PHE A 105 -6.10 3.14 -9.91
C PHE A 105 -6.99 4.36 -10.12
N LYS A 106 -6.34 5.49 -10.38
CA LYS A 106 -6.99 6.72 -10.84
C LYS A 106 -6.40 7.08 -12.19
N ASN A 107 -7.23 7.12 -13.22
CA ASN A 107 -6.82 7.56 -14.56
C ASN A 107 -6.97 9.09 -14.71
N TYR A 108 -6.34 9.70 -15.72
CA TYR A 108 -6.46 11.13 -16.04
C TYR A 108 -7.89 11.60 -16.29
N THR A 109 -8.77 10.68 -16.68
CA THR A 109 -10.21 10.94 -16.88
C THR A 109 -10.99 10.99 -15.56
N ASN A 110 -10.33 10.98 -14.40
CA ASN A 110 -10.92 10.86 -13.06
C ASN A 110 -11.76 9.59 -12.84
N GLN A 111 -11.68 8.61 -13.74
CA GLN A 111 -12.28 7.30 -13.50
C GLN A 111 -11.41 6.52 -12.52
N GLU A 112 -12.03 6.09 -11.43
CA GLU A 112 -11.40 5.27 -10.39
C GLU A 112 -11.86 3.83 -10.59
N TYR A 113 -10.90 2.91 -10.67
CA TYR A 113 -11.18 1.48 -10.76
C TYR A 113 -10.24 0.72 -9.83
N ARG A 114 -10.62 -0.50 -9.45
CA ARG A 114 -9.80 -1.37 -8.63
C ARG A 114 -9.28 -2.53 -9.48
N ILE A 115 -8.03 -2.93 -9.23
CA ILE A 115 -7.54 -4.24 -9.66
C ILE A 115 -7.31 -5.08 -8.42
N ILE A 116 -7.88 -6.29 -8.44
CA ILE A 116 -7.66 -7.32 -7.44
C ILE A 116 -6.74 -8.35 -8.06
N TRP A 117 -5.59 -8.59 -7.43
CA TRP A 117 -4.59 -9.57 -7.90
C TRP A 117 -4.66 -10.80 -7.04
N LYS A 118 -4.64 -11.98 -7.67
CA LYS A 118 -4.54 -13.27 -6.98
C LYS A 118 -3.10 -13.76 -7.06
N ILE A 119 -2.50 -13.99 -5.90
CA ILE A 119 -1.10 -14.42 -5.77
C ILE A 119 -1.06 -15.76 -5.05
N ASN A 120 -0.27 -16.71 -5.57
CA ASN A 120 -0.10 -17.99 -4.92
C ASN A 120 0.91 -17.91 -3.76
N LYS A 121 1.08 -19.00 -2.99
CA LYS A 121 2.05 -19.08 -1.89
C LYS A 121 3.51 -18.86 -2.30
N ARG A 122 3.83 -18.98 -3.59
CA ARG A 122 5.17 -18.71 -4.14
C ARG A 122 5.35 -17.23 -4.49
N GLY A 123 4.33 -16.38 -4.42
CA GLY A 123 4.41 -14.98 -4.83
C GLY A 123 4.24 -14.74 -6.31
N GLU A 124 3.79 -15.76 -7.05
CA GLU A 124 3.48 -15.61 -8.47
C GLU A 124 2.07 -15.04 -8.60
N VAL A 125 1.92 -13.99 -9.40
CA VAL A 125 0.61 -13.49 -9.81
C VAL A 125 0.00 -14.53 -10.74
N ILE A 126 -1.04 -15.23 -10.27
CA ILE A 126 -1.70 -16.30 -11.01
C ILE A 126 -2.94 -15.82 -11.76
N ASP A 127 -3.57 -14.73 -11.29
CA ASP A 127 -4.68 -14.10 -11.99
C ASP A 127 -4.90 -12.66 -11.51
N SER A 128 -5.70 -11.89 -12.23
CA SER A 128 -6.19 -10.57 -11.80
C SER A 128 -7.56 -10.25 -12.38
N ILE A 129 -8.30 -9.39 -11.71
CA ILE A 129 -9.56 -8.86 -12.21
C ILE A 129 -9.63 -7.35 -11.99
N LYS A 130 -10.15 -6.65 -13.00
CA LYS A 130 -10.48 -5.23 -12.93
C LYS A 130 -11.96 -5.11 -12.56
N THR A 131 -12.26 -4.33 -11.53
CA THR A 131 -13.61 -4.05 -11.07
C THR A 131 -13.84 -2.56 -10.94
N ASP A 132 -15.11 -2.17 -10.82
CA ASP A 132 -15.46 -0.82 -10.39
C ASP A 132 -14.90 -0.57 -8.98
N PHE A 133 -14.66 0.69 -8.65
CA PHE A 133 -13.96 1.07 -7.43
C PHE A 133 -14.60 0.51 -6.13
N TRP A 134 -15.93 0.33 -6.15
CA TRP A 134 -16.72 -0.12 -5.02
C TRP A 134 -16.97 -1.64 -4.99
N SER A 135 -16.83 -2.34 -6.12
CA SER A 135 -17.20 -3.76 -6.24
C SER A 135 -16.14 -4.68 -5.64
N MET A 136 -16.40 -5.20 -4.44
CA MET A 136 -15.53 -6.12 -3.70
C MET A 136 -16.12 -7.55 -3.68
N PRO A 137 -15.27 -8.58 -3.52
CA PRO A 137 -15.78 -9.91 -3.23
C PRO A 137 -16.36 -9.95 -1.81
N TYR A 138 -17.41 -10.74 -1.64
CA TYR A 138 -17.97 -11.07 -0.33
C TYR A 138 -17.14 -12.15 0.36
N ASN A 139 -17.49 -12.54 1.59
CA ASN A 139 -16.73 -13.56 2.33
C ASN A 139 -16.74 -14.94 1.64
N SER A 140 -17.75 -15.25 0.80
CA SER A 140 -17.74 -16.42 -0.10
C SER A 140 -16.74 -16.35 -1.26
N GLY A 141 -16.12 -15.19 -1.49
CA GLY A 141 -15.24 -14.93 -2.63
C GLY A 141 -15.99 -14.60 -3.94
N ILE A 142 -17.31 -14.43 -3.87
CA ILE A 142 -18.15 -14.07 -5.02
C ILE A 142 -18.31 -12.54 -5.10
N PHE A 143 -18.38 -12.00 -6.31
CA PHE A 143 -18.85 -10.63 -6.53
C PHE A 143 -20.35 -10.69 -6.80
N PHE A 144 -21.15 -10.08 -5.94
CA PHE A 144 -22.58 -9.95 -6.13
C PHE A 144 -22.92 -8.55 -6.63
N GLU A 145 -23.78 -8.50 -7.64
CA GLU A 145 -24.33 -7.28 -8.24
C GLU A 145 -25.85 -7.41 -8.35
N ASN A 146 -26.53 -6.35 -8.80
CA ASN A 146 -28.00 -6.28 -8.77
C ASN A 146 -28.73 -7.30 -9.67
N ASP A 147 -28.09 -7.82 -10.69
CA ASP A 147 -28.69 -8.70 -11.70
C ASP A 147 -27.82 -9.91 -12.04
N TYR A 148 -26.58 -9.95 -11.55
CA TYR A 148 -25.67 -11.06 -11.76
C TYR A 148 -24.72 -11.27 -10.58
N PHE A 149 -24.02 -12.39 -10.60
CA PHE A 149 -22.87 -12.66 -9.75
C PHE A 149 -21.67 -13.14 -10.59
N MET A 150 -20.48 -13.15 -10.00
CA MET A 150 -19.26 -13.61 -10.64
C MET A 150 -18.36 -14.36 -9.65
N ASP A 151 -18.04 -15.62 -9.98
CA ASP A 151 -17.23 -16.52 -9.16
C ASP A 151 -15.76 -16.57 -9.63
N TRP A 152 -15.09 -15.42 -9.55
CA TRP A 152 -13.70 -15.34 -9.99
C TRP A 152 -12.73 -15.99 -8.99
N ILE A 153 -12.92 -15.77 -7.68
CA ILE A 153 -11.92 -16.19 -6.68
C ILE A 153 -11.86 -17.71 -6.58
N ASN A 154 -13.00 -18.41 -6.64
CA ASN A 154 -13.03 -19.87 -6.47
C ASN A 154 -12.75 -20.60 -7.78
N SER A 155 -13.43 -20.21 -8.86
CA SER A 155 -13.36 -20.94 -10.14
C SER A 155 -12.40 -20.35 -11.18
N GLY A 156 -11.92 -19.12 -10.97
CA GLY A 156 -11.20 -18.34 -12.00
C GLY A 156 -12.11 -17.77 -13.08
N ASN A 157 -13.42 -18.06 -13.03
CA ASN A 157 -14.36 -17.62 -14.04
C ASN A 157 -14.79 -16.16 -13.82
N LYS A 158 -14.51 -15.31 -14.81
CA LYS A 158 -14.83 -13.87 -14.81
C LYS A 158 -16.15 -13.54 -15.53
N THR A 159 -16.89 -14.56 -15.97
CA THR A 159 -18.19 -14.35 -16.63
C THR A 159 -19.25 -13.98 -15.61
N LYS A 160 -20.08 -13.01 -15.95
CA LYS A 160 -21.32 -12.70 -15.24
C LYS A 160 -22.29 -13.86 -15.37
N LYS A 161 -22.91 -14.28 -14.27
CA LYS A 161 -23.92 -15.33 -14.20
C LYS A 161 -25.18 -14.79 -13.56
N GLU A 162 -26.34 -15.14 -14.10
CA GLU A 162 -27.62 -14.76 -13.53
C GLU A 162 -27.92 -15.56 -12.27
N TYR A 163 -28.64 -14.96 -11.33
CA TYR A 163 -29.19 -15.67 -10.18
C TYR A 163 -30.24 -16.67 -10.65
N ALA A 164 -30.34 -17.82 -9.97
CA ALA A 164 -31.42 -18.76 -10.23
C ALA A 164 -32.79 -18.16 -9.86
N ALA A 165 -32.81 -17.33 -8.80
CA ALA A 165 -33.96 -16.52 -8.43
C ALA A 165 -33.54 -15.26 -7.67
N ILE A 166 -34.31 -14.19 -7.85
CA ILE A 166 -34.31 -13.00 -6.99
C ILE A 166 -35.69 -12.93 -6.36
N ILE A 167 -35.76 -13.07 -5.03
CA ILE A 167 -37.00 -13.20 -4.27
C ILE A 167 -37.22 -11.94 -3.43
N ASP A 168 -38.44 -11.41 -3.44
CA ASP A 168 -38.87 -10.41 -2.47
C ASP A 168 -39.11 -11.08 -1.11
N GLY A 169 -38.13 -10.95 -0.23
CA GLY A 169 -38.15 -11.55 1.10
C GLY A 169 -39.24 -10.99 2.01
N ASP A 170 -39.86 -9.85 1.67
CA ASP A 170 -40.99 -9.33 2.44
C ASP A 170 -42.31 -10.05 2.10
N THR A 171 -42.36 -10.82 1.00
CA THR A 171 -43.53 -11.61 0.57
C THR A 171 -43.56 -13.03 1.11
N ILE A 172 -42.43 -13.55 1.59
CA ILE A 172 -42.33 -14.89 2.18
C ILE A 172 -42.45 -14.83 3.71
N SER A 173 -42.84 -15.95 4.30
CA SER A 173 -42.87 -16.11 5.76
C SER A 173 -41.46 -16.24 6.35
N GLU A 174 -41.33 -15.97 7.66
CA GLU A 174 -40.06 -16.18 8.39
C GLU A 174 -39.62 -17.65 8.36
N THR A 175 -40.57 -18.58 8.40
CA THR A 175 -40.30 -20.02 8.29
C THR A 175 -39.76 -20.39 6.91
N GLU A 176 -40.31 -19.82 5.84
CA GLU A 176 -39.79 -20.02 4.48
C GLU A 176 -38.38 -19.42 4.33
N PHE A 177 -38.15 -18.20 4.82
CA PHE A 177 -36.83 -17.58 4.81
C PHE A 177 -35.82 -18.46 5.55
N THR A 178 -36.14 -18.91 6.76
CA THR A 178 -35.29 -19.81 7.56
C THR A 178 -35.02 -21.12 6.84
N THR A 179 -36.00 -21.64 6.10
CA THR A 179 -35.82 -22.85 5.28
C THR A 179 -34.82 -22.61 4.16
N PHE A 180 -34.91 -21.49 3.43
CA PHE A 180 -33.92 -21.12 2.41
C PHE A 180 -32.51 -21.05 3.00
N VAL A 181 -32.37 -20.40 4.16
CA VAL A 181 -31.06 -20.22 4.77
C VAL A 181 -30.50 -21.53 5.31
N ASN A 182 -31.32 -22.36 5.95
CA ASN A 182 -30.89 -23.68 6.45
C ASN A 182 -30.49 -24.66 5.34
N ASN A 183 -31.05 -24.49 4.14
CA ASN A 183 -30.69 -25.29 2.96
C ASN A 183 -29.46 -24.75 2.23
N ALA A 184 -28.97 -23.56 2.57
CA ALA A 184 -27.83 -22.96 1.92
C ALA A 184 -26.51 -23.52 2.47
N THR A 185 -25.59 -23.84 1.57
CA THR A 185 -24.22 -24.26 1.90
C THR A 185 -23.32 -23.07 2.22
N ILE A 186 -23.60 -21.91 1.62
CA ILE A 186 -22.90 -20.66 1.82
C ILE A 186 -23.92 -19.54 1.89
N ILE A 187 -23.73 -18.63 2.84
CA ILE A 187 -24.58 -17.47 3.08
C ILE A 187 -23.67 -16.24 3.10
N ASP A 188 -24.02 -15.23 2.33
CA ASP A 188 -23.47 -13.88 2.41
C ASP A 188 -24.59 -12.86 2.53
N VAL A 189 -24.26 -11.71 3.11
CA VAL A 189 -25.25 -10.67 3.41
C VAL A 189 -24.69 -9.32 3.01
N ASP A 190 -25.51 -8.51 2.33
CA ASP A 190 -25.24 -7.10 2.08
C ASP A 190 -26.33 -6.18 2.62
N LEU A 191 -25.96 -4.92 2.83
CA LEU A 191 -26.85 -3.88 3.28
C LEU A 191 -26.90 -2.73 2.29
N ASN A 192 -28.06 -2.55 1.67
CA ASN A 192 -28.39 -1.31 1.02
C ASN A 192 -28.90 -0.30 2.06
N HIS A 193 -27.99 0.51 2.61
CA HIS A 193 -28.32 1.50 3.64
C HIS A 193 -29.31 2.58 3.15
N THR A 194 -29.28 2.93 1.86
CA THR A 194 -30.18 3.93 1.27
C THR A 194 -31.62 3.46 1.30
N ASN A 195 -31.86 2.21 0.89
CA ASN A 195 -33.19 1.64 0.77
C ASN A 195 -33.63 0.81 1.99
N LYS A 196 -32.72 0.64 2.97
CA LYS A 196 -32.88 -0.23 4.14
C LYS A 196 -33.27 -1.66 3.75
N ILE A 197 -32.61 -2.19 2.72
CA ILE A 197 -32.82 -3.55 2.22
C ILE A 197 -31.61 -4.39 2.61
N VAL A 198 -31.86 -5.56 3.18
CA VAL A 198 -30.87 -6.62 3.33
C VAL A 198 -30.93 -7.51 2.10
N GLN A 199 -29.79 -7.73 1.47
CA GLN A 199 -29.65 -8.69 0.40
C GLN A 199 -28.97 -9.92 0.97
N THR A 200 -29.69 -11.05 1.00
CA THR A 200 -29.14 -12.33 1.46
C THR A 200 -28.85 -13.19 0.24
N PHE A 201 -27.59 -13.57 0.06
CA PHE A 201 -27.13 -14.41 -1.04
C PHE A 201 -26.92 -15.83 -0.52
N LEU A 202 -27.59 -16.79 -1.15
CA LEU A 202 -27.65 -18.18 -0.69
C LEU A 202 -27.16 -19.10 -1.81
N ASN A 203 -26.19 -19.96 -1.50
CA ASN A 203 -25.76 -21.00 -2.41
C ASN A 203 -26.39 -22.35 -2.05
N THR A 204 -27.26 -22.87 -2.91
CA THR A 204 -27.87 -24.20 -2.75
C THR A 204 -27.27 -25.14 -3.80
N ASP A 205 -26.16 -25.81 -3.46
CA ASP A 205 -25.50 -26.90 -4.20
C ASP A 205 -25.10 -26.70 -5.68
N LYS A 206 -25.21 -25.47 -6.23
CA LYS A 206 -24.55 -24.93 -7.45
C LYS A 206 -25.12 -23.59 -7.90
N GLU A 207 -26.30 -23.23 -7.40
CA GLU A 207 -27.01 -22.04 -7.81
C GLU A 207 -26.99 -20.98 -6.72
N TRP A 208 -26.96 -19.71 -7.14
CA TRP A 208 -27.07 -18.58 -6.23
C TRP A 208 -28.48 -18.00 -6.32
N ILE A 209 -29.13 -17.90 -5.18
CA ILE A 209 -30.41 -17.21 -4.99
C ILE A 209 -30.13 -15.94 -4.21
N ARG A 210 -30.84 -14.86 -4.56
CA ARG A 210 -30.85 -13.62 -3.76
C ARG A 210 -32.22 -13.42 -3.14
N ILE A 211 -32.26 -13.09 -1.86
CA ILE A 211 -33.46 -12.66 -1.15
C ILE A 211 -33.27 -11.23 -0.67
N ASP A 212 -34.11 -10.31 -1.16
CA ASP A 212 -34.11 -8.90 -0.77
C ASP A 212 -35.20 -8.65 0.26
N SER A 213 -34.86 -8.24 1.49
CA SER A 213 -35.86 -7.99 2.54
C SER A 213 -35.61 -6.73 3.34
N ARG A 214 -36.66 -5.92 3.58
CA ARG A 214 -36.60 -4.81 4.54
C ARG A 214 -36.83 -5.29 5.97
N LYS A 215 -37.62 -6.35 6.16
CA LYS A 215 -37.89 -6.94 7.48
C LYS A 215 -36.60 -7.42 8.17
N SER A 216 -35.68 -8.02 7.40
CA SER A 216 -34.41 -8.54 7.92
C SER A 216 -33.41 -7.47 8.37
N TYR A 217 -33.62 -6.19 8.03
CA TYR A 217 -32.65 -5.10 8.29
C TYR A 217 -32.35 -4.89 9.78
N LYS A 218 -33.30 -5.23 10.66
CA LYS A 218 -33.13 -5.11 12.11
C LYS A 218 -32.34 -6.28 12.73
N ASN A 219 -32.14 -7.35 11.98
CA ASN A 219 -31.56 -8.62 12.46
C ASN A 219 -30.12 -8.80 11.95
N ILE A 220 -29.40 -7.71 11.75
CA ILE A 220 -28.05 -7.72 11.20
C ILE A 220 -27.07 -7.39 12.30
N ASP A 221 -26.14 -8.31 12.52
CA ASP A 221 -24.92 -8.02 13.26
C ASP A 221 -23.91 -7.40 12.32
N ASN A 222 -23.70 -6.10 12.48
CA ASN A 222 -22.70 -5.36 11.73
C ASN A 222 -21.34 -5.54 12.38
N ASP A 223 -20.42 -6.17 11.64
CA ASP A 223 -18.99 -6.04 11.90
C ASP A 223 -18.47 -4.85 11.09
N HIS A 224 -18.44 -3.67 11.71
CA HIS A 224 -18.07 -2.40 11.05
C HIS A 224 -16.59 -2.29 10.67
N ASP A 225 -15.75 -3.27 11.04
CA ASP A 225 -14.30 -3.06 11.05
C ASP A 225 -13.59 -3.41 9.74
N GLN A 226 -14.30 -3.84 8.69
CA GLN A 226 -13.65 -4.57 7.60
C GLN A 226 -14.11 -4.12 6.20
N ILE A 227 -13.15 -3.98 5.28
CA ILE A 227 -13.35 -3.48 3.90
C ILE A 227 -14.12 -4.48 3.00
N LEU A 228 -14.23 -5.73 3.44
CA LEU A 228 -15.10 -6.73 2.82
C LEU A 228 -16.42 -6.75 3.59
N SER A 229 -17.55 -6.88 2.89
CA SER A 229 -18.86 -7.00 3.54
C SER A 229 -18.86 -8.26 4.41
N ASN A 230 -18.82 -8.08 5.73
CA ASN A 230 -18.92 -9.15 6.73
C ASN A 230 -20.20 -9.01 7.56
N ASN A 231 -21.24 -8.45 6.95
CA ASN A 231 -22.56 -8.43 7.56
C ASN A 231 -23.02 -9.87 7.79
N LYS A 232 -23.70 -10.09 8.91
CA LYS A 232 -24.23 -11.41 9.27
C LYS A 232 -25.66 -11.24 9.73
N LEU A 233 -26.49 -12.21 9.39
CA LEU A 233 -27.78 -12.37 10.05
C LEU A 233 -27.51 -12.84 11.48
N SER A 234 -28.12 -12.20 12.47
CA SER A 234 -27.91 -12.50 13.89
C SER A 234 -28.15 -13.98 14.22
N ILE A 235 -29.16 -14.57 13.58
CA ILE A 235 -29.52 -16.00 13.67
C ILE A 235 -28.44 -16.97 13.14
N TYR A 236 -27.44 -16.48 12.40
CA TYR A 236 -26.32 -17.27 11.88
C TYR A 236 -24.95 -16.66 12.25
N SER A 237 -24.93 -15.80 13.27
CA SER A 237 -23.69 -15.25 13.82
C SER A 237 -22.82 -16.37 14.43
N GLU A 238 -23.45 -17.33 15.10
CA GLU A 238 -22.82 -18.53 15.63
C GLU A 238 -22.34 -19.44 14.48
N GLY A 239 -21.03 -19.70 14.41
CA GLY A 239 -20.42 -20.54 13.39
C GLY A 239 -19.91 -19.80 12.14
N TYR A 240 -20.23 -18.50 11.98
CA TYR A 240 -19.64 -17.71 10.89
C TYR A 240 -18.12 -17.66 11.03
N LYS A 241 -17.42 -18.14 10.00
CA LYS A 241 -15.96 -18.08 9.92
C LYS A 241 -15.55 -17.15 8.78
N LYS A 242 -14.78 -16.11 9.13
CA LYS A 242 -14.17 -15.25 8.13
C LYS A 242 -13.15 -16.03 7.28
N ARG A 243 -13.28 -15.94 5.96
CA ARG A 243 -12.39 -16.55 4.98
C ARG A 243 -11.17 -15.69 4.71
N PHE A 244 -11.38 -14.40 4.49
CA PHE A 244 -10.33 -13.47 4.11
C PHE A 244 -9.72 -12.80 5.34
N ILE A 245 -8.47 -13.11 5.64
CA ILE A 245 -7.78 -12.53 6.79
C ILE A 245 -6.97 -11.35 6.29
N GLU A 246 -7.25 -10.14 6.75
CA GLU A 246 -6.45 -8.97 6.38
C GLU A 246 -5.06 -9.07 7.03
N LEU A 247 -4.02 -8.75 6.27
CA LEU A 247 -2.66 -8.72 6.78
C LEU A 247 -2.38 -7.35 7.40
N ASP A 248 -1.89 -7.37 8.64
CA ASP A 248 -1.58 -6.16 9.37
C ASP A 248 -0.27 -5.54 8.90
N ASN A 249 -0.27 -4.20 8.75
CA ASN A 249 0.97 -3.46 8.55
C ASN A 249 1.74 -3.37 9.88
N ALA A 250 2.86 -4.08 9.96
CA ALA A 250 3.73 -4.08 11.14
C ALA A 250 4.48 -2.76 11.36
N ILE A 251 4.51 -1.87 10.35
CA ILE A 251 5.16 -0.58 10.46
C ILE A 251 4.12 0.49 10.77
N LYS A 252 4.15 1.03 11.98
CA LYS A 252 3.30 2.13 12.40
C LYS A 252 3.80 3.48 11.82
N PRO A 253 2.95 4.51 11.66
CA PRO A 253 3.36 5.82 11.14
C PRO A 253 4.51 6.49 11.92
N PHE A 254 4.62 6.18 13.23
CA PHE A 254 5.68 6.70 14.12
C PHE A 254 6.76 5.66 14.40
N HIS A 255 6.93 4.68 13.50
CA HIS A 255 7.90 3.62 13.65
C HIS A 255 9.29 4.20 13.91
N LYS A 256 9.96 3.68 14.95
CA LYS A 256 11.34 4.05 15.25
C LYS A 256 12.25 3.29 14.30
N TRP A 257 12.47 3.86 13.12
CA TRP A 257 13.34 3.27 12.09
C TRP A 257 14.79 3.03 12.53
N LYS A 258 15.21 3.61 13.65
CA LYS A 258 16.52 3.41 14.29
C LYS A 258 16.45 2.49 15.52
N ASP A 259 15.36 1.76 15.72
CA ASP A 259 15.26 0.73 16.75
C ASP A 259 15.81 -0.60 16.22
N ALA A 260 16.89 -1.09 16.84
CA ALA A 260 17.56 -2.33 16.45
C ALA A 260 16.70 -3.58 16.70
N ASN A 261 15.68 -3.50 17.55
CA ASN A 261 14.76 -4.59 17.85
C ASN A 261 13.57 -4.65 16.90
N SER A 262 13.41 -3.65 16.02
CA SER A 262 12.37 -3.69 15.00
C SER A 262 12.66 -4.77 13.95
N PRO A 263 11.62 -5.42 13.40
CA PRO A 263 11.78 -6.28 12.23
C PRO A 263 12.47 -5.57 11.07
N LEU A 264 12.22 -4.27 10.85
CA LEU A 264 12.90 -3.48 9.83
C LEU A 264 13.64 -2.30 10.46
N TYR A 265 14.96 -2.33 10.36
CA TYR A 265 15.88 -1.36 10.95
C TYR A 265 16.70 -0.64 9.88
N ILE A 266 16.82 0.69 9.98
CA ILE A 266 17.71 1.51 9.16
C ILE A 266 19.08 1.58 9.82
N GLU A 267 20.04 0.81 9.32
CA GLU A 267 21.42 0.83 9.79
C GLU A 267 22.13 2.13 9.44
N ASN A 268 21.96 2.61 8.22
CA ASN A 268 22.62 3.82 7.74
C ASN A 268 21.75 4.64 6.78
N PHE A 269 22.08 5.92 6.63
CA PHE A 269 21.44 6.82 5.67
C PHE A 269 22.46 7.72 4.99
N THR A 270 22.48 7.73 3.66
CA THR A 270 23.31 8.61 2.85
C THR A 270 22.45 9.65 2.14
N THR A 271 22.77 10.93 2.29
CA THR A 271 22.03 12.02 1.64
C THR A 271 22.37 12.10 0.15
N VAL A 272 21.36 12.31 -0.68
CA VAL A 272 21.51 12.51 -2.13
C VAL A 272 21.14 13.94 -2.53
N SER A 273 19.98 14.44 -2.08
CA SER A 273 19.53 15.79 -2.38
C SER A 273 18.68 16.37 -1.27
N SER A 274 18.68 17.70 -1.14
CA SER A 274 17.73 18.42 -0.30
C SER A 274 16.39 18.59 -1.02
N GLN A 275 15.32 18.65 -0.25
CA GLN A 275 14.02 19.08 -0.72
C GLN A 275 13.47 20.11 0.27
N SER A 276 13.04 21.25 -0.26
CA SER A 276 12.41 22.33 0.50
C SER A 276 10.98 22.49 0.05
N LYS A 277 10.07 22.76 0.99
CA LYS A 277 8.71 23.20 0.65
C LYS A 277 8.79 24.50 -0.17
N PRO A 278 7.95 24.68 -1.20
CA PRO A 278 7.78 25.98 -1.85
C PRO A 278 7.34 27.03 -0.83
N PHE A 279 7.80 28.27 -0.97
CA PHE A 279 7.44 29.36 -0.05
C PHE A 279 5.94 29.70 -0.05
N TYR A 280 5.22 29.37 -1.12
CA TYR A 280 3.78 29.61 -1.31
C TYR A 280 2.90 28.40 -0.97
N ASP A 281 3.46 27.35 -0.37
CA ASP A 281 2.70 26.20 0.11
C ASP A 281 2.01 26.50 1.45
N ILE A 282 1.02 27.40 1.39
CA ILE A 282 0.23 27.91 2.54
C ILE A 282 -0.52 26.77 3.23
N ASN A 283 -0.87 25.73 2.48
CA ASN A 283 -1.59 24.57 2.98
C ASN A 283 -0.67 23.47 3.55
N ASN A 284 0.64 23.74 3.65
CA ASN A 284 1.63 22.90 4.33
C ASN A 284 1.79 21.48 3.75
N HIS A 285 1.40 21.26 2.50
CA HIS A 285 1.32 19.94 1.86
C HIS A 285 2.69 19.38 1.44
N GLY A 286 3.66 20.24 1.14
CA GLY A 286 5.03 19.90 0.79
C GLY A 286 5.79 19.29 1.96
N LYS A 287 6.98 18.74 1.69
CA LYS A 287 7.89 18.21 2.72
C LYS A 287 9.25 18.90 2.63
N SER A 288 9.82 19.21 3.79
CA SER A 288 11.19 19.73 3.92
C SER A 288 12.09 18.68 4.55
N GLY A 289 13.20 18.36 3.91
CA GLY A 289 14.07 17.27 4.35
C GLY A 289 15.14 16.90 3.33
N TRP A 290 15.62 15.66 3.44
CA TRP A 290 16.67 15.11 2.60
C TRP A 290 16.20 13.83 1.94
N ASN A 291 16.27 13.79 0.62
CA ASN A 291 16.20 12.55 -0.14
C ASN A 291 17.54 11.83 -0.03
N GLY A 292 17.50 10.51 0.08
CA GLY A 292 18.72 9.72 0.17
C GLY A 292 18.48 8.23 0.04
N ILE A 293 19.49 7.48 0.46
CA ILE A 293 19.51 6.02 0.43
C ILE A 293 19.53 5.52 1.87
N GLY A 294 18.52 4.77 2.26
CA GLY A 294 18.50 4.01 3.50
C GLY A 294 19.09 2.63 3.28
N TYR A 295 19.96 2.20 4.20
CA TYR A 295 20.49 0.85 4.27
C TYR A 295 19.75 0.13 5.38
N PHE A 296 19.07 -0.94 5.02
CA PHE A 296 18.11 -1.64 5.86
C PHE A 296 18.57 -3.04 6.19
N ARG A 297 18.25 -3.44 7.41
CA ARG A 297 18.28 -4.82 7.88
C ARG A 297 16.85 -5.25 8.18
N LEU A 298 16.40 -6.31 7.51
CA LEU A 298 15.14 -7.01 7.82
C LEU A 298 15.47 -8.28 8.59
N SER A 299 14.96 -8.40 9.81
CA SER A 299 15.08 -9.58 10.66
C SER A 299 13.91 -10.53 10.39
N HIS A 300 14.20 -11.77 10.02
CA HIS A 300 13.19 -12.78 9.74
C HIS A 300 13.70 -14.18 10.08
N ASN A 301 13.01 -14.91 10.97
CA ASN A 301 13.34 -16.29 11.40
C ASN A 301 14.84 -16.54 11.70
N SER A 302 15.46 -15.65 12.48
CA SER A 302 16.89 -15.67 12.85
C SER A 302 17.87 -15.30 11.73
N GLU A 303 17.39 -14.96 10.54
CA GLU A 303 18.20 -14.45 9.43
C GLU A 303 18.05 -12.93 9.26
N TYR A 304 19.08 -12.33 8.67
CA TYR A 304 19.11 -10.91 8.33
C TYR A 304 19.26 -10.72 6.83
N LEU A 305 18.25 -10.11 6.23
CA LEU A 305 18.32 -9.67 4.84
C LEU A 305 18.69 -8.19 4.79
N HIS A 306 19.72 -7.89 4.01
CA HIS A 306 20.31 -6.57 3.91
C HIS A 306 20.04 -5.98 2.54
N PHE A 307 19.41 -4.81 2.49
CA PHE A 307 19.09 -4.15 1.24
C PHE A 307 19.13 -2.64 1.39
N LYS A 308 19.22 -1.93 0.27
CA LYS A 308 19.07 -0.48 0.25
C LYS A 308 17.81 -0.07 -0.49
N ALA A 309 17.19 1.01 -0.03
CA ALA A 309 16.04 1.60 -0.69
C ALA A 309 16.14 3.13 -0.59
N SER A 310 15.57 3.84 -1.55
CA SER A 310 15.52 5.29 -1.48
C SER A 310 14.57 5.72 -0.35
N ILE A 311 14.96 6.70 0.47
CA ILE A 311 14.15 7.18 1.60
C ILE A 311 14.15 8.70 1.68
N PHE A 312 13.16 9.25 2.39
CA PHE A 312 13.13 10.67 2.74
C PHE A 312 13.36 10.84 4.24
N ASN A 313 14.25 11.74 4.64
CA ASN A 313 14.45 12.14 6.03
C ASN A 313 13.88 13.55 6.24
N GLY A 314 12.67 13.63 6.81
CA GLY A 314 11.96 14.87 7.06
C GLY A 314 12.42 15.55 8.35
N LYS A 315 12.49 16.89 8.33
CA LYS A 315 12.92 17.69 9.50
C LYS A 315 12.04 17.46 10.74
N SER A 316 10.74 17.27 10.55
CA SER A 316 9.76 17.21 11.65
C SER A 316 9.35 15.79 12.06
N PHE A 317 9.55 14.80 11.19
CA PHE A 317 9.02 13.44 11.37
C PHE A 317 10.10 12.35 11.27
N GLY A 318 11.38 12.74 11.11
CA GLY A 318 12.48 11.81 10.92
C GLY A 318 12.38 11.05 9.59
N TYR A 319 12.79 9.78 9.60
CA TYR A 319 12.79 8.93 8.41
C TYR A 319 11.36 8.55 7.99
N ILE A 320 11.02 8.85 6.74
CA ILE A 320 9.79 8.46 6.05
C ILE A 320 10.20 7.69 4.80
N PRO A 321 10.45 6.39 4.92
CA PRO A 321 10.94 5.61 3.79
C PRO A 321 9.81 5.20 2.83
N ASN A 322 8.54 5.45 3.19
CA ASN A 322 7.34 5.00 2.49
C ASN A 322 7.41 3.49 2.19
N ILE A 323 7.66 2.74 3.25
CA ILE A 323 7.73 1.27 3.25
C ILE A 323 6.63 0.79 4.20
N SER A 324 5.82 -0.15 3.73
CA SER A 324 4.93 -0.92 4.58
C SER A 324 5.39 -2.37 4.59
N ILE A 325 5.26 -3.04 5.73
CA ILE A 325 5.57 -4.47 5.87
C ILE A 325 4.33 -5.16 6.40
N TYR A 326 3.90 -6.20 5.71
CA TYR A 326 2.73 -6.97 6.08
C TYR A 326 3.10 -8.41 6.40
N TYR A 327 2.62 -8.89 7.55
CA TYR A 327 2.78 -10.27 7.98
C TYR A 327 1.43 -11.00 7.94
N PRO A 328 1.42 -12.31 7.62
CA PRO A 328 0.25 -13.14 7.90
C PRO A 328 0.03 -13.23 9.41
N SER A 329 -1.21 -13.04 9.86
CA SER A 329 -1.60 -12.95 11.28
C SER A 329 -1.69 -14.29 12.02
N LYS A 330 -1.36 -15.43 11.38
CA LYS A 330 -1.27 -16.76 12.01
C LYS A 330 0.13 -17.39 11.84
N LYS A 331 0.53 -18.20 12.83
CA LYS A 331 1.83 -18.90 13.00
C LYS A 331 2.35 -19.55 11.70
N ASN A 332 3.69 -19.57 11.58
CA ASN A 332 4.55 -20.01 10.46
C ASN A 332 4.78 -18.95 9.38
N GLN A 333 5.49 -17.88 9.78
CA GLN A 333 5.85 -16.77 8.93
C GLN A 333 7.09 -17.13 8.11
N ASP A 334 6.92 -17.86 7.01
CA ASP A 334 7.94 -17.97 5.95
C ASP A 334 7.76 -16.90 4.86
N LEU A 335 6.85 -15.94 5.11
CA LEU A 335 6.40 -15.00 4.11
C LEU A 335 6.15 -13.61 4.70
N VAL A 336 6.65 -12.58 4.02
CA VAL A 336 6.45 -11.17 4.35
C VAL A 336 6.22 -10.38 3.08
N PHE A 337 5.23 -9.49 3.05
CA PHE A 337 5.09 -8.54 1.94
C PHE A 337 5.71 -7.20 2.30
N ILE A 338 6.48 -6.63 1.37
CA ILE A 338 7.12 -5.33 1.51
C ILE A 338 6.60 -4.44 0.39
N ASN A 339 5.89 -3.38 0.73
CA ASN A 339 5.39 -2.41 -0.24
C ASN A 339 6.26 -1.15 -0.20
N LEU A 340 7.00 -0.90 -1.29
CA LEU A 340 7.68 0.37 -1.53
C LEU A 340 6.77 1.27 -2.36
N TYR A 341 6.16 2.26 -1.72
CA TYR A 341 5.23 3.15 -2.40
C TYR A 341 5.79 4.56 -2.54
N LYS A 342 5.33 5.25 -3.58
CA LYS A 342 5.57 6.66 -3.83
C LYS A 342 4.34 7.45 -3.39
N ASN A 343 4.54 8.60 -2.76
CA ASN A 343 3.47 9.57 -2.51
C ASN A 343 3.61 10.77 -3.46
N GLY A 344 2.60 11.63 -3.55
CA GLY A 344 2.60 12.78 -4.46
C GLY A 344 3.74 13.79 -4.24
N TYR A 345 4.43 13.72 -3.10
CA TYR A 345 5.51 14.65 -2.72
C TYR A 345 6.92 14.06 -2.88
N ASP A 346 6.99 12.85 -3.40
CA ASP A 346 8.20 12.06 -3.44
C ASP A 346 8.81 12.09 -4.85
N ASN A 347 10.03 12.60 -4.96
CA ASN A 347 10.73 12.75 -6.23
C ASN A 347 11.45 11.48 -6.70
N ARG A 348 11.33 10.36 -5.97
CA ARG A 348 11.91 9.07 -6.36
C ARG A 348 11.36 8.60 -7.72
N HIS A 349 12.23 7.94 -8.50
CA HIS A 349 11.86 7.35 -9.79
C HIS A 349 10.97 6.13 -9.58
N TYR A 350 9.87 6.00 -10.33
CA TYR A 350 8.88 4.91 -10.14
C TYR A 350 9.45 3.48 -10.19
N LYS A 351 10.60 3.26 -10.85
CA LYS A 351 11.28 1.96 -10.94
C LYS A 351 11.71 1.43 -9.58
N VAL A 352 11.92 2.33 -8.61
CA VAL A 352 12.32 1.96 -7.24
C VAL A 352 11.15 1.55 -6.34
N SER A 353 9.93 1.69 -6.84
CA SER A 353 8.69 1.33 -6.14
C SER A 353 8.13 0.01 -6.66
N GLY A 354 7.26 -0.61 -5.87
CA GLY A 354 6.63 -1.88 -6.18
C GLY A 354 6.29 -2.68 -4.93
N LEU A 355 5.68 -3.83 -5.17
CA LEU A 355 5.41 -4.82 -4.15
C LEU A 355 6.43 -5.96 -4.24
N TYR A 356 6.99 -6.30 -3.10
CA TYR A 356 7.99 -7.35 -2.94
C TYR A 356 7.47 -8.37 -1.93
N MET A 357 8.02 -9.57 -2.01
CA MET A 357 7.68 -10.67 -1.13
C MET A 357 8.96 -11.35 -0.67
N LEU A 358 9.16 -11.40 0.64
CA LEU A 358 10.09 -12.33 1.26
C LEU A 358 9.43 -13.71 1.24
N ARG A 359 10.15 -14.72 0.77
CA ARG A 359 9.75 -16.13 0.82
C ARG A 359 10.94 -17.02 1.14
N LYS A 360 10.67 -18.23 1.61
CA LYS A 360 11.66 -19.30 1.68
C LYS A 360 12.16 -19.62 0.26
N LYS A 361 13.47 -19.79 0.09
CA LYS A 361 14.07 -20.28 -1.15
C LYS A 361 13.51 -21.65 -1.45
N THR A 362 13.09 -21.84 -2.69
CA THR A 362 12.68 -23.17 -3.15
C THR A 362 13.96 -23.85 -3.61
N PHE A 363 14.47 -24.80 -2.83
CA PHE A 363 15.54 -25.66 -3.33
C PHE A 363 14.93 -26.44 -4.49
N ILE A 364 15.39 -26.15 -5.71
CA ILE A 364 15.19 -27.08 -6.81
C ILE A 364 16.09 -28.24 -6.43
N ASP A 365 15.51 -29.33 -5.93
CA ASP A 365 16.19 -30.60 -5.88
C ASP A 365 16.63 -30.87 -7.31
N THR A 366 17.92 -30.69 -7.55
CA THR A 366 18.57 -31.02 -8.80
C THR A 366 18.73 -32.53 -8.74
N GLU A 367 17.69 -33.25 -9.20
CA GLU A 367 17.83 -34.67 -9.56
C GLU A 367 18.80 -34.83 -10.74
#